data_AF-A0A1H9CY05-F1
#
_entry.id   AF-A0A1H9CY05-F1
#
_cell.length_a   1.000
_cell.length_b   1.000
_cell.length_c   1.000
_cell.angle_alpha   90.00
_cell.angle_beta   90.00
_cell.angle_gamma   90.00
#
_symmetry.space_group_name_H-M   'P 1'
#
loop_
_entity.id
_entity.type
_entity.pdbx_description
1 polymer ?
#
loop_
_entity_poly.entity_id
_entity_poly.type
_entity_poly.pdbx_seq_one_letter_code
_entity_poly.pdbx_strand_id
1 'polypeptide(L)'
;MNINYNESNKSIEIKDGLKNYVFLLNFLMVLNLLNAILNLSDIKASFGFMKIIWLVLGVVSIVILYNSIFKKSTREKIPIDQIKGLNQRIFLGRKKYFIELKNGKTRDLLEVKSESEFTKLRTMFTKNRIL
;
A
#
# COMPACT_ATOMS: atom_id res chain seq x y z
N MET A 1 19.41 -1.04 3.36
CA MET A 1 18.07 -1.65 3.52
C MET A 1 17.59 -1.32 4.91
N ASN A 2 16.53 -0.52 5.04
CA ASN A 2 15.97 -0.10 6.33
C ASN A 2 14.94 -1.11 6.86
N ILE A 3 15.21 -2.40 6.64
CA ILE A 3 14.37 -3.52 7.09
C ILE A 3 15.23 -4.36 8.04
N ASN A 4 14.86 -4.34 9.31
CA ASN A 4 15.60 -5.01 10.38
C ASN A 4 14.69 -5.96 11.15
N TYR A 5 15.27 -7.04 11.69
CA TYR A 5 14.59 -7.93 12.61
C TYR A 5 14.93 -7.50 14.02
N ASN A 6 13.90 -7.26 14.83
CA ASN A 6 14.04 -6.96 16.24
C ASN A 6 13.72 -8.23 17.03
N GLU A 7 14.77 -8.80 17.64
CA GLU A 7 14.69 -10.05 18.39
C GLU A 7 13.86 -9.90 19.67
N SER A 8 13.96 -8.76 20.36
CA SER A 8 13.31 -8.51 21.64
C SER A 8 11.79 -8.54 21.55
N ASN A 9 11.23 -8.06 20.44
CA ASN A 9 9.78 -7.99 20.23
C ASN A 9 9.28 -8.91 19.11
N LYS A 10 10.15 -9.75 18.54
CA LYS A 10 9.85 -10.66 17.43
C LYS A 10 9.09 -9.96 16.31
N SER A 11 9.65 -8.86 15.80
CA SER A 11 9.02 -8.09 14.72
C SER A 11 10.01 -7.66 13.65
N ILE A 12 9.49 -7.49 12.43
CA ILE A 12 10.20 -6.85 11.33
C ILE A 12 9.91 -5.35 11.39
N GLU A 13 10.96 -4.55 11.51
CA GLU A 13 10.92 -3.10 11.50
C GLU A 13 11.30 -2.57 10.11
N ILE A 14 10.44 -1.77 9.51
CA ILE A 14 10.59 -1.20 8.17
C ILE A 14 10.46 0.32 8.29
N LYS A 15 11.57 1.04 8.05
CA LYS A 15 11.61 2.51 8.09
C LYS A 15 11.78 3.07 6.68
N ASP A 16 10.67 3.17 5.94
CA ASP A 16 10.64 3.61 4.52
C ASP A 16 9.70 4.79 4.25
N GLY A 17 9.05 5.33 5.28
CA GLY A 17 8.10 6.44 5.15
C GLY A 17 6.79 6.09 4.43
N LEU A 18 6.52 4.81 4.10
CA LEU A 18 5.31 4.40 3.37
C LEU A 18 4.04 4.86 4.09
N LYS A 19 4.01 4.82 5.43
CA LYS A 19 2.87 5.26 6.23
C LYS A 19 2.49 6.71 5.94
N ASN A 20 3.46 7.61 5.90
CA ASN A 20 3.22 9.03 5.64
C ASN A 20 2.79 9.26 4.19
N TYR A 21 3.43 8.57 3.24
CA TYR A 21 3.05 8.63 1.83
C TYR A 21 1.59 8.19 1.61
N VAL A 22 1.21 7.03 2.17
CA VAL A 22 -0.15 6.50 2.04
C VAL A 22 -1.17 7.35 2.78
N PHE A 23 -0.80 7.93 3.93
CA PHE A 23 -1.65 8.89 4.63
C PHE A 23 -1.95 10.11 3.76
N LEU A 24 -0.92 10.72 3.17
CA LEU A 24 -1.07 11.86 2.27
C LEU A 24 -1.90 11.49 1.04
N LEU A 25 -1.64 10.34 0.44
CA LEU A 25 -2.42 9.82 -0.69
C LEU A 25 -3.91 9.70 -0.33
N ASN A 26 -4.22 9.04 0.80
CA ASN A 26 -5.60 8.85 1.24
C ASN A 26 -6.28 10.19 1.55
N PHE A 27 -5.57 11.13 2.19
CA PHE A 27 -6.07 12.47 2.45
C PHE A 27 -6.45 13.18 1.15
N LEU A 28 -5.56 13.18 0.15
CA LEU A 28 -5.83 13.77 -1.17
C LEU A 28 -7.00 13.09 -1.88
N MET A 29 -7.14 11.76 -1.78
CA MET A 29 -8.26 11.03 -2.38
C MET A 29 -9.60 11.37 -1.71
N VAL A 30 -9.62 11.58 -0.40
CA VAL A 30 -10.82 12.03 0.31
C VAL A 30 -11.19 13.45 -0.12
N LEU A 31 -10.23 14.37 -0.19
CA LEU A 31 -10.48 15.73 -0.70
C LEU A 31 -11.01 15.71 -2.14
N ASN A 32 -10.43 14.89 -3.00
CA ASN A 32 -10.88 14.76 -4.38
C ASN A 32 -12.30 14.17 -4.48
N LEU A 33 -12.62 13.19 -3.63
CA LEU A 33 -13.96 12.60 -3.57
C LEU A 33 -15.00 13.61 -3.08
N LEU A 34 -14.69 14.39 -2.04
CA LEU A 34 -15.56 15.47 -1.58
C LEU A 34 -15.79 16.50 -2.69
N ASN A 35 -14.73 16.89 -3.42
CA ASN A 35 -14.84 17.82 -4.54
C ASN A 35 -15.72 17.26 -5.68
N ALA A 36 -15.55 15.98 -6.01
CA ALA A 36 -16.38 15.31 -7.00
C ALA A 36 -17.86 15.28 -6.58
N ILE A 37 -18.16 14.98 -5.31
CA ILE A 37 -19.52 14.98 -4.78
C ILE A 37 -20.13 16.38 -4.89
N LEU A 38 -19.41 17.43 -4.48
CA LEU A 38 -19.90 18.81 -4.58
C LEU A 38 -20.25 19.18 -6.03
N ASN A 39 -19.36 18.92 -6.98
CA ASN A 39 -19.59 19.23 -8.39
C ASN A 39 -20.71 18.39 -9.03
N LEU A 40 -20.94 17.17 -8.56
CA LEU A 40 -22.04 16.33 -9.04
C LEU A 40 -23.39 16.68 -8.41
N SER A 41 -23.38 17.24 -7.20
CA SER A 41 -24.58 17.58 -6.43
C SER A 41 -25.34 18.80 -6.94
N ASP A 42 -24.75 19.61 -7.84
CA ASP A 42 -25.43 20.75 -8.44
C ASP A 42 -26.51 20.28 -9.44
N ILE A 43 -27.75 20.18 -8.96
CA ILE A 43 -28.93 19.69 -9.71
C ILE A 43 -29.33 20.68 -10.82
N LYS A 44 -28.94 21.97 -10.72
CA LYS A 44 -29.33 23.00 -11.70
C LYS A 44 -28.47 22.93 -12.97
N ALA A 45 -27.26 22.41 -12.87
CA ALA A 45 -26.37 22.23 -14.02
C ALA A 45 -26.81 21.02 -14.87
N SER A 46 -26.97 21.24 -16.18
CA SER A 46 -27.19 20.14 -17.14
C SER A 46 -26.10 19.08 -17.02
N PHE A 47 -26.45 17.81 -17.24
CA PHE A 47 -25.50 16.69 -17.18
C PHE A 47 -24.59 16.69 -18.41
N GLY A 48 -23.62 17.60 -18.40
CA GLY A 48 -22.63 17.77 -19.45
C GLY A 48 -21.33 17.01 -19.18
N PHE A 49 -20.40 17.13 -20.13
CA PHE A 49 -19.09 16.49 -20.10
C PHE A 49 -18.32 16.70 -18.78
N MET A 50 -18.44 17.87 -18.14
CA MET A 50 -17.79 18.15 -16.85
C MET A 50 -18.26 17.22 -15.72
N LYS A 51 -19.55 16.87 -15.66
CA LYS A 51 -20.05 15.94 -14.65
C LYS A 51 -19.52 14.53 -14.87
N ILE A 52 -19.34 14.12 -16.13
CA ILE A 52 -18.73 12.83 -16.46
C ILE A 52 -17.28 12.78 -15.95
N ILE A 53 -16.50 13.85 -16.13
CA ILE A 53 -15.14 13.94 -15.59
C ILE A 53 -15.14 13.77 -14.06
N TRP A 54 -15.99 14.52 -13.36
CA TRP A 54 -16.07 14.42 -11.89
C TRP A 54 -16.53 13.05 -11.40
N LEU A 55 -17.45 12.41 -12.12
CA LEU A 55 -17.89 11.05 -11.83
C LEU A 55 -16.72 10.06 -11.95
N VAL A 56 -15.96 10.12 -13.03
CA VAL A 56 -14.79 9.26 -13.24
C VAL A 56 -13.74 9.50 -12.15
N LEU A 57 -13.44 10.76 -11.83
CA LEU A 57 -12.50 11.10 -10.76
C LEU A 57 -12.96 10.56 -9.40
N GLY A 58 -14.24 10.68 -9.08
CA GLY A 58 -14.84 10.14 -7.87
C GLY A 58 -14.69 8.61 -7.78
N VAL A 59 -15.01 7.90 -8.87
CA VAL A 59 -14.85 6.43 -8.94
C VAL A 59 -13.39 6.02 -8.76
N VAL A 60 -12.45 6.69 -9.44
CA VAL A 60 -11.01 6.41 -9.29
C VAL A 60 -10.56 6.62 -7.84
N SER A 61 -10.98 7.71 -7.19
CA SER A 61 -10.65 7.98 -5.79
C SER A 61 -11.20 6.90 -4.84
N ILE A 62 -12.43 6.43 -5.06
CA ILE A 62 -13.02 5.32 -4.28
C ILE A 62 -12.20 4.04 -4.44
N VAL A 63 -11.83 3.68 -5.68
CA VAL A 63 -11.04 2.46 -5.95
C VAL A 63 -9.67 2.51 -5.27
N ILE A 64 -8.98 3.65 -5.34
CA ILE A 64 -7.68 3.85 -4.69
C ILE A 64 -7.81 3.75 -3.17
N LEU A 65 -8.80 4.43 -2.57
CA LEU A 65 -9.05 4.39 -1.13
C LEU A 65 -9.35 2.98 -0.65
N TYR A 66 -10.21 2.25 -1.36
CA TYR A 66 -10.55 0.88 -1.03
C TYR A 66 -9.30 -0.02 -1.02
N ASN A 67 -8.47 0.05 -2.06
CA ASN A 67 -7.25 -0.75 -2.14
C ASN A 67 -6.28 -0.40 -1.00
N SER A 68 -6.03 0.90 -0.79
CA SER A 68 -5.14 1.43 0.24
C SER A 68 -5.54 1.00 1.66
N ILE A 69 -6.83 1.06 1.99
CA ILE A 69 -7.33 0.77 3.36
C ILE A 69 -7.44 -0.74 3.59
N PHE A 70 -8.01 -1.48 2.64
CA PHE A 70 -8.41 -2.87 2.85
C PHE A 70 -7.41 -3.89 2.36
N LYS A 71 -6.61 -3.59 1.33
CA LYS A 71 -5.66 -4.56 0.73
C LYS A 71 -4.21 -4.31 1.11
N LYS A 72 -3.88 -3.11 1.59
CA LYS A 72 -2.51 -2.70 1.94
C LYS A 72 -2.31 -2.54 3.44
N SER A 73 -1.09 -2.84 3.87
CA SER A 73 -0.58 -2.54 5.20
C SER A 73 0.55 -1.55 5.09
N THR A 74 0.56 -0.56 5.97
CA THR A 74 1.60 0.47 6.08
C THR A 74 2.34 0.40 7.42
N ARG A 75 2.14 -0.69 8.17
CA ARG A 75 2.79 -0.90 9.46
C ARG A 75 4.30 -0.89 9.28
N GLU A 76 4.96 -0.10 10.11
CA GLU A 76 6.43 -0.06 10.21
C GLU A 76 6.94 -1.22 11.05
N LYS A 77 6.16 -1.67 12.04
CA LYS A 77 6.47 -2.84 12.86
C LYS A 77 5.48 -3.96 12.56
N ILE A 78 5.97 -5.08 12.06
CA ILE A 78 5.17 -6.24 11.67
C ILE A 78 5.59 -7.42 12.54
N PRO A 79 4.73 -7.87 13.47
CA PRO A 79 4.97 -9.09 14.24
C PRO A 79 5.21 -10.29 13.32
N ILE A 80 6.22 -11.12 13.60
CA ILE A 80 6.59 -12.24 12.72
C ILE A 80 5.48 -13.29 12.60
N ASP A 81 4.67 -13.45 13.65
CA ASP A 81 3.52 -14.35 13.67
C ASP A 81 2.41 -13.92 12.71
N GLN A 82 2.38 -12.66 12.28
CA GLN A 82 1.44 -12.15 11.29
C GLN A 82 1.95 -12.28 9.85
N ILE A 83 3.23 -12.62 9.68
CA ILE A 83 3.84 -12.81 8.36
C ILE A 83 3.43 -14.20 7.85
N LYS A 84 2.91 -14.23 6.62
CA LYS A 84 2.58 -15.46 5.90
C LYS A 84 3.66 -15.81 4.89
N GLY A 85 4.24 -14.81 4.23
CA GLY A 85 5.14 -15.04 3.11
C GLY A 85 5.88 -13.78 2.67
N LEU A 86 6.95 -13.99 1.91
CA LEU A 86 7.65 -12.95 1.19
C LEU A 86 7.53 -13.25 -0.31
N ASN A 87 6.93 -12.34 -1.08
CA ASN A 87 6.52 -12.57 -2.45
C ASN A 87 6.94 -11.43 -3.39
N GLN A 88 6.83 -11.69 -4.69
CA GLN A 88 7.12 -10.72 -5.76
C GLN A 88 5.98 -10.70 -6.77
N ARG A 89 5.77 -9.55 -7.42
CA ARG A 89 4.85 -9.39 -8.55
C ARG A 89 5.44 -8.44 -9.58
N ILE A 90 5.00 -8.53 -10.82
CA ILE A 90 5.32 -7.54 -11.85
C ILE A 90 4.22 -6.48 -11.86
N PHE A 91 4.60 -5.22 -11.77
CA PHE A 91 3.69 -4.09 -11.87
C PHE A 91 4.31 -3.02 -12.76
N LEU A 92 3.62 -2.65 -13.85
CA LEU A 92 4.11 -1.71 -14.88
C LEU A 92 5.53 -2.06 -15.36
N GLY A 93 5.75 -3.34 -15.70
CA GLY A 93 7.03 -3.85 -16.20
C GLY A 93 8.16 -3.94 -15.15
N ARG A 94 7.91 -3.55 -13.89
CA ARG A 94 8.93 -3.60 -12.82
C ARG A 94 8.58 -4.67 -11.78
N LYS A 95 9.59 -5.42 -11.32
CA LYS A 95 9.43 -6.30 -10.16
C LYS A 95 9.16 -5.45 -8.92
N LYS A 96 8.16 -5.84 -8.15
CA LYS A 96 7.79 -5.26 -6.85
C LYS A 96 7.77 -6.38 -5.83
N TYR A 97 8.41 -6.15 -4.70
CA TYR A 97 8.51 -7.10 -3.60
C TYR A 97 7.57 -6.69 -2.47
N PHE A 98 7.00 -7.66 -1.77
CA PHE A 98 6.05 -7.40 -0.68
C PHE A 98 6.03 -8.54 0.33
N ILE A 99 5.66 -8.21 1.56
CA ILE A 99 5.32 -9.17 2.61
C ILE A 99 3.82 -9.45 2.52
N GLU A 100 3.46 -10.72 2.46
CA GLU A 100 2.08 -11.18 2.60
C GLU A 100 1.77 -11.45 4.08
N LEU A 101 0.67 -10.90 4.56
CA LEU A 101 0.22 -11.06 5.95
C LEU A 101 -0.89 -12.10 6.04
N LYS A 102 -1.01 -12.76 7.19
CA LYS A 102 -2.04 -13.79 7.44
C LYS A 102 -3.48 -13.28 7.30
N ASN A 103 -3.71 -11.98 7.49
CA ASN A 103 -5.02 -11.34 7.29
C ASN A 103 -5.33 -11.01 5.80
N GLY A 104 -4.50 -11.46 4.86
CA GLY A 104 -4.67 -11.21 3.42
C GLY A 104 -4.22 -9.83 2.94
N LYS A 105 -3.75 -8.94 3.84
CA LYS A 105 -3.14 -7.66 3.44
C LYS A 105 -1.71 -7.86 2.97
N THR A 106 -1.22 -6.91 2.16
CA THR A 106 0.17 -6.89 1.70
C THR A 106 0.90 -5.64 2.17
N ARG A 107 2.17 -5.80 2.58
CA ARG A 107 3.09 -4.69 2.84
C ARG A 107 4.10 -4.61 1.71
N ASP A 108 3.98 -3.61 0.86
CA ASP A 108 4.94 -3.40 -0.23
C ASP A 108 6.30 -2.97 0.33
N LEU A 109 7.40 -3.46 -0.24
CA LEU A 109 8.77 -3.17 0.19
C LEU A 109 9.42 -2.19 -0.77
N LEU A 110 9.25 -0.89 -0.54
CA LEU A 110 9.67 0.15 -1.48
C LEU A 110 11.18 0.24 -1.67
N GLU A 111 11.95 -0.12 -0.64
CA GLU A 111 13.41 -0.05 -0.66
C GLU A 111 14.09 -1.27 -1.30
N VAL A 112 13.36 -2.39 -1.44
CA VAL A 112 13.89 -3.57 -2.12
C VAL A 112 13.69 -3.35 -3.61
N LYS A 113 14.77 -3.01 -4.33
CA LYS A 113 14.71 -2.65 -5.74
C LYS A 113 15.33 -3.70 -6.65
N SER A 114 16.09 -4.62 -6.07
CA SER A 114 16.84 -5.66 -6.80
C SER A 114 16.54 -7.06 -6.29
N GLU A 115 16.80 -8.04 -7.15
CA GLU A 115 16.66 -9.47 -6.82
C GLU A 115 17.72 -9.94 -5.80
N SER A 116 18.91 -9.31 -5.80
CA SER A 116 19.94 -9.58 -4.81
C SER A 116 19.53 -9.10 -3.41
N GLU A 117 18.94 -7.91 -3.28
CA GLU A 117 18.37 -7.42 -2.02
C GLU A 117 17.21 -8.30 -1.54
N PHE A 118 16.32 -8.71 -2.46
CA PHE A 118 15.23 -9.62 -2.13
C PHE A 118 15.74 -10.98 -1.62
N THR A 119 16.78 -11.52 -2.25
CA THR A 119 17.41 -12.78 -1.82
C THR A 119 18.03 -12.65 -0.44
N LYS A 120 18.75 -11.55 -0.16
CA LYS A 120 19.29 -11.26 1.18
C LYS A 120 18.19 -11.19 2.23
N LEU A 121 17.08 -10.51 1.93
CA LEU A 121 15.94 -10.42 2.83
C LEU A 121 15.29 -11.79 3.07
N ARG A 122 15.16 -12.61 2.03
CA ARG A 122 14.63 -13.98 2.15
C ARG A 122 15.52 -14.85 3.05
N THR A 123 16.84 -14.80 2.87
CA THR A 123 17.79 -15.50 3.72
C THR A 123 17.68 -15.08 5.18
N MET A 124 17.51 -13.77 5.43
CA MET A 124 17.26 -13.25 6.78
C MET A 124 15.97 -13.81 7.39
N PHE A 125 14.88 -13.88 6.62
CA PHE A 125 13.61 -14.42 7.10
C PHE A 125 13.71 -15.92 7.43
N THR A 126 14.35 -16.71 6.58
CA THR A 126 14.56 -18.15 6.81
C THR A 126 15.49 -18.41 8.00
N LYS A 127 16.60 -17.67 8.13
CA LYS A 127 17.53 -17.81 9.26
C LYS A 127 16.83 -17.58 10.62
N ASN A 128 15.88 -16.66 10.67
CA ASN A 128 15.14 -16.31 11.88
C ASN A 128 13.83 -17.09 12.04
N ARG A 129 13.59 -18.14 11.23
CA ARG A 129 12.37 -18.98 11.27
C ARG A 129 11.07 -18.18 11.14
N ILE A 130 11.10 -17.11 10.34
CA ILE A 130 9.93 -16.29 10.00
C ILE A 130 9.15 -16.94 8.85
N LEU A 131 9.89 -17.58 7.92
CA LEU A 131 9.40 -18.35 6.77
C LEU A 131 9.88 -19.80 6.87
#